data_AF-A0A8J4A6M6-F1
#
_entry.id   AF-A0A8J4A6M6-F1
#
_cell.length_a   1.000
_cell.length_b   1.000
_cell.length_c   1.000
_cell.angle_alpha   90.00
_cell.angle_beta   90.00
_cell.angle_gamma   90.00
#
_symmetry.space_group_name_H-M   'P 1'
#
loop_
_entity.id
_entity.type
_entity.pdbx_description
1 polymer ?
#
loop_
_entity_poly.entity_id
_entity_poly.type
_entity_poly.pdbx_seq_one_letter_code
_entity_poly.pdbx_strand_id
1 'polypeptide(L)'
;MSTKAWAVPINFADEHGSYASEADLAYFNATQRAGEAGSGVDGGGATGGADEGGRGRGGESRGGESPGGESAAGRGRDGGCHSFPAGTKVVRADGSAVAIDKLKVGDRIRNAAPGAKHGQTHRVDGVIVTRHDRQLVDLTVVTPSGLQTLSATPTHLFWDAGRDRWVPAGRLKAGDLLQTTGGHELRIAATHTRTNTAVTYDLTIHNLHTYYVEAGTIPVLVHNCSGRWKVGDDYSTWKNGKPPSMSTMRKRFWKNEAAEPDAADQYGAANVSRMKRGMAPRRQRPDGSWESMELSHEPVPARDGGSLLTPRWPEEHAIMDPGGHRKLGPGY
;
A
#
# COMPACT_ATOMS: atom_id res chain seq x y z
N MET A 1 56.44 2.73 7.52
CA MET A 1 55.86 2.73 6.16
C MET A 1 54.36 2.52 6.32
N SER A 2 53.55 3.56 6.15
CA SER A 2 52.09 3.51 6.32
C SER A 2 51.46 3.40 4.95
N THR A 3 50.94 2.22 4.59
CA THR A 3 50.20 2.01 3.35
C THR A 3 48.83 2.66 3.47
N LYS A 4 48.69 3.87 2.92
CA LYS A 4 47.37 4.43 2.60
C LYS A 4 46.77 3.58 1.48
N ALA A 5 45.79 2.73 1.82
CA ALA A 5 44.91 2.15 0.82
C ALA A 5 44.08 3.28 0.21
N TRP A 6 44.27 3.53 -1.08
CA TRP A 6 43.36 4.37 -1.84
C TRP A 6 42.09 3.56 -2.04
N ALA A 7 41.02 3.91 -1.33
CA ALA A 7 39.69 3.39 -1.63
C ALA A 7 39.34 3.85 -3.05
N VAL A 8 39.38 2.93 -4.00
CA VAL A 8 38.88 3.17 -5.35
C VAL A 8 37.35 3.18 -5.22
N PRO A 9 36.65 4.27 -5.58
CA PRO A 9 35.21 4.31 -5.49
C PRO A 9 34.61 3.21 -6.37
N ILE A 10 33.91 2.27 -5.76
CA ILE A 10 33.21 1.20 -6.47
C ILE A 10 31.94 1.81 -7.07
N ASN A 11 31.99 2.19 -8.35
CA ASN A 11 30.83 2.62 -9.12
C ASN A 11 30.36 1.47 -10.01
N PHE A 12 29.19 0.90 -9.71
CA PHE A 12 28.54 -0.05 -10.61
C PHE A 12 27.68 0.72 -11.60
N ALA A 13 27.86 0.49 -12.90
CA ALA A 13 27.04 1.06 -13.97
C ALA A 13 26.14 -0.02 -14.58
N ASP A 14 24.86 0.27 -14.81
CA ASP A 14 23.98 -0.58 -15.61
C ASP A 14 24.05 -0.23 -17.11
N GLU A 15 23.36 -1.00 -17.95
CA GLU A 15 23.27 -0.78 -19.41
C GLU A 15 22.61 0.55 -19.79
N HIS A 16 21.98 1.24 -18.83
CA HIS A 16 21.36 2.54 -19.00
C HIS A 16 22.24 3.70 -18.48
N GLY A 17 23.48 3.40 -18.05
CA GLY A 17 24.43 4.39 -17.55
C GLY A 17 24.07 4.91 -16.15
N SER A 18 23.25 4.17 -15.39
CA SER A 18 22.92 4.50 -14.00
C SER A 18 24.03 4.02 -13.07
N TYR A 19 24.48 4.88 -12.16
CA TYR A 19 25.57 4.57 -11.23
C TYR A 19 25.05 4.39 -9.80
N ALA A 20 25.42 3.30 -9.13
CA ALA A 20 25.33 3.22 -7.67
C ALA A 20 26.66 3.66 -7.04
N SER A 21 26.57 4.54 -6.05
CA SER A 21 27.70 5.00 -5.25
C SER A 21 27.95 4.10 -4.03
N GLU A 22 29.14 4.20 -3.44
CA GLU A 22 29.43 3.56 -2.15
C GLU A 22 28.46 3.97 -1.04
N ALA A 23 27.94 5.21 -1.09
CA ALA A 23 26.94 5.69 -0.15
C ALA A 23 25.59 4.97 -0.30
N ASP A 24 25.21 4.58 -1.52
CA ASP A 24 23.98 3.83 -1.77
C ASP A 24 24.08 2.41 -1.21
N LEU A 25 25.24 1.77 -1.38
CA LEU A 25 25.51 0.45 -0.81
C LEU A 25 25.64 0.50 0.73
N ALA A 26 26.27 1.55 1.25
CA ALA A 26 26.35 1.78 2.69
C ALA A 26 24.96 2.01 3.31
N TYR A 27 24.09 2.76 2.62
CA TYR A 27 22.69 2.92 3.03
C TYR A 27 21.97 1.58 3.10
N PHE A 28 22.06 0.75 2.05
CA PHE A 28 21.46 -0.58 2.05
C PHE A 28 21.97 -1.45 3.23
N ASN A 29 23.28 -1.50 3.44
CA ASN A 29 23.85 -2.29 4.54
C ASN A 29 23.43 -1.77 5.92
N ALA A 30 23.23 -0.47 6.07
CA ALA A 30 22.75 0.13 7.31
C ALA A 30 21.29 -0.25 7.61
N THR A 31 20.41 -0.28 6.60
CA THR A 31 19.00 -0.69 6.78
C THR A 31 18.87 -2.19 7.07
N GLN A 32 19.75 -3.04 6.53
CA GLN A 32 19.82 -4.45 6.88
C GLN A 32 20.16 -4.67 8.37
N ARG A 33 21.19 -3.99 8.89
CA ARG A 33 21.55 -4.10 10.32
C ARG A 33 20.45 -3.60 11.27
N ALA A 34 19.74 -2.55 10.89
CA ALA A 34 18.67 -1.99 11.71
C ALA A 34 17.47 -2.95 11.88
N GLY A 35 17.15 -3.75 10.85
CA GLY A 35 16.07 -4.75 10.95
C GLY A 35 16.48 -6.02 11.70
N GLU A 36 17.75 -6.44 11.63
CA GLU A 36 18.26 -7.58 12.41
C GLU A 36 18.31 -7.29 13.92
N ALA A 37 18.66 -6.06 14.32
CA ALA A 37 18.63 -5.63 15.71
C ALA A 37 17.22 -5.58 16.32
N GLY A 38 16.17 -5.57 15.49
CA GLY A 38 14.77 -5.61 15.90
C GLY A 38 14.16 -7.02 16.02
N SER A 39 14.91 -8.07 15.69
CA SER A 39 14.47 -9.47 15.75
C SER A 39 14.79 -10.18 17.08
N GLY A 40 15.17 -9.41 18.11
CA GLY A 40 15.33 -9.91 19.49
C GLY A 40 13.96 -10.24 20.10
N VAL A 41 13.69 -11.53 20.26
CA VAL A 41 12.63 -12.05 21.11
C VAL A 41 12.91 -11.62 22.54
N ASP A 42 12.01 -10.86 23.16
CA ASP A 42 11.75 -10.93 24.60
C ASP A 42 10.33 -10.42 24.92
N GLY A 43 9.61 -11.22 25.68
CA GLY A 43 8.23 -10.98 26.06
C GLY A 43 8.08 -10.21 27.36
N GLY A 44 6.87 -9.66 27.52
CA GLY A 44 6.25 -9.39 28.82
C GLY A 44 6.54 -8.02 29.45
N GLY A 45 5.47 -7.34 29.89
CA GLY A 45 5.55 -6.34 30.95
C GLY A 45 4.82 -5.04 30.65
N ALA A 46 3.58 -4.94 31.13
CA ALA A 46 2.83 -3.70 31.25
C ALA A 46 3.42 -2.76 32.35
N THR A 47 2.80 -1.57 32.45
CA THR A 47 3.02 -0.42 33.36
C THR A 47 3.86 0.68 32.68
N GLY A 48 3.52 1.97 32.70
CA GLY A 48 2.48 2.75 33.36
C GLY A 48 3.07 4.13 33.68
N GLY A 49 2.38 5.22 33.33
CA GLY A 49 2.49 6.51 34.04
C GLY A 49 3.12 7.72 33.31
N ALA A 50 2.41 8.86 33.50
CA ALA A 50 2.80 10.29 33.46
C ALA A 50 3.16 10.92 32.10
N ASP A 51 2.41 11.88 31.54
CA ASP A 51 2.01 13.25 31.97
C ASP A 51 3.07 14.33 31.66
N GLU A 52 2.54 15.49 31.24
CA GLU A 52 3.11 16.81 30.98
C GLU A 52 3.89 16.96 29.66
N GLY A 53 3.64 17.93 28.78
CA GLY A 53 2.96 19.21 28.89
C GLY A 53 3.76 20.21 28.04
N GLY A 54 3.20 20.72 26.93
CA GLY A 54 3.99 21.56 26.03
C GLY A 54 3.17 22.33 25.00
N ARG A 55 2.82 23.56 25.37
CA ARG A 55 2.01 24.54 24.64
C ARG A 55 2.74 25.09 23.42
N GLY A 56 2.04 25.36 22.31
CA GLY A 56 2.61 26.16 21.22
C GLY A 56 1.69 26.45 20.02
N ARG A 57 0.82 27.46 20.16
CA ARG A 57 0.34 28.46 19.16
C ARG A 57 0.48 28.08 17.67
N GLY A 58 -0.58 27.97 16.88
CA GLY A 58 -1.56 29.03 16.60
C GLY A 58 -1.15 29.80 15.34
N GLY A 59 -1.77 29.48 14.20
CA GLY A 59 -1.53 30.14 12.91
C GLY A 59 -2.53 29.70 11.83
N GLU A 60 -3.69 30.36 11.82
CA GLU A 60 -4.74 30.31 10.81
C GLU A 60 -4.24 30.71 9.40
N SER A 61 -4.49 29.87 8.38
CA SER A 61 -5.59 29.94 7.40
C SER A 61 -5.42 30.94 6.26
N ARG A 62 -5.55 30.41 5.02
CA ARG A 62 -6.23 30.93 3.81
C ARG A 62 -5.71 30.09 2.62
N GLY A 63 -6.47 29.23 1.93
CA GLY A 63 -7.89 29.31 1.57
C GLY A 63 -8.02 30.08 0.26
N GLY A 64 -8.00 29.37 -0.87
CA GLY A 64 -8.14 29.94 -2.21
C GLY A 64 -8.47 28.87 -3.23
N GLU A 65 -9.76 28.70 -3.50
CA GLU A 65 -10.36 27.80 -4.48
C GLU A 65 -10.20 28.27 -5.93
N SER A 66 -10.23 27.30 -6.84
CA SER A 66 -10.18 27.38 -8.32
C SER A 66 -11.29 28.23 -8.97
N PRO A 67 -11.19 28.52 -10.28
CA PRO A 67 -11.80 27.63 -11.30
C PRO A 67 -10.85 27.42 -12.52
N GLY A 68 -10.88 26.33 -13.28
CA GLY A 68 -11.98 25.80 -14.08
C GLY A 68 -11.73 26.13 -15.56
N GLY A 69 -11.29 25.14 -16.36
CA GLY A 69 -11.04 25.30 -17.79
C GLY A 69 -10.89 23.94 -18.48
N GLU A 70 -11.98 23.44 -19.03
CA GLU A 70 -12.05 22.22 -19.84
C GLU A 70 -11.38 22.43 -21.21
N SER A 71 -10.63 21.44 -21.67
CA SER A 71 -10.46 21.18 -23.10
C SER A 71 -10.25 19.70 -23.34
N ALA A 72 -11.17 19.14 -24.12
CA ALA A 72 -11.28 17.74 -24.46
C ALA A 72 -10.19 17.32 -25.44
N ALA A 73 -9.51 16.21 -25.16
CA ALA A 73 -8.82 15.42 -26.16
C ALA A 73 -8.67 13.96 -25.70
N GLY A 74 -9.18 13.03 -26.52
CA GLY A 74 -8.72 11.63 -26.60
C GLY A 74 -9.05 10.69 -25.43
N ARG A 75 -10.20 10.02 -25.48
CA ARG A 75 -10.45 8.81 -24.67
C ARG A 75 -9.68 7.62 -25.26
N GLY A 76 -8.39 7.53 -24.97
CA GLY A 76 -7.65 6.26 -25.02
C GLY A 76 -8.14 5.37 -23.89
N ARG A 77 -8.63 4.17 -24.21
CA ARG A 77 -9.04 3.17 -23.21
C ARG A 77 -7.80 2.50 -22.62
N ASP A 78 -7.04 3.23 -21.80
CA ASP A 78 -5.87 2.70 -21.11
C ASP A 78 -6.24 2.46 -19.64
N GLY A 79 -7.15 1.51 -19.43
CA GLY A 79 -7.53 1.02 -18.11
C GLY A 79 -6.69 -0.18 -17.67
N GLY A 80 -5.38 -0.15 -17.92
CA GLY A 80 -4.50 -1.31 -17.83
C GLY A 80 -4.12 -1.69 -16.41
N CYS A 81 -4.35 -2.95 -16.06
CA CYS A 81 -3.97 -3.60 -14.81
C CYS A 81 -2.46 -3.45 -14.51
N HIS A 82 -2.13 -3.58 -13.22
CA HIS A 82 -0.77 -3.57 -12.70
C HIS A 82 -0.08 -4.89 -13.07
N SER A 83 0.79 -4.92 -14.09
CA SER A 83 1.38 -6.19 -14.57
C SER A 83 2.91 -6.16 -14.62
N PHE A 84 3.53 -7.35 -14.64
CA PHE A 84 4.97 -7.62 -14.81
C PHE A 84 5.24 -8.43 -16.07
N PRO A 85 6.39 -8.29 -16.76
CA PRO A 85 6.73 -9.16 -17.88
C PRO A 85 6.94 -10.63 -17.44
N ALA A 86 6.89 -11.55 -18.41
CA ALA A 86 7.27 -12.94 -18.19
C ALA A 86 8.66 -13.04 -17.56
N GLY A 87 8.91 -14.07 -16.73
CA GLY A 87 10.20 -14.28 -16.08
C GLY A 87 10.40 -13.54 -14.76
N THR A 88 9.63 -12.48 -14.46
CA THR A 88 9.67 -11.80 -13.15
C THR A 88 9.45 -12.82 -12.03
N LYS A 89 10.37 -12.86 -11.07
CA LYS A 89 10.37 -13.86 -9.99
C LYS A 89 9.46 -13.42 -8.86
N VAL A 90 8.61 -14.33 -8.39
CA VAL A 90 7.70 -14.16 -7.25
C VAL A 90 8.11 -15.11 -6.14
N VAL A 91 8.13 -14.62 -4.91
CA VAL A 91 8.57 -15.38 -3.74
C VAL A 91 7.47 -16.30 -3.22
N ARG A 92 7.75 -17.61 -3.19
CA ARG A 92 6.86 -18.65 -2.67
C ARG A 92 6.92 -18.75 -1.15
N ALA A 93 5.93 -19.40 -0.56
CA ALA A 93 5.84 -19.64 0.89
C ALA A 93 7.13 -20.26 1.48
N ASP A 94 7.72 -21.22 0.76
CA ASP A 94 8.94 -21.94 1.12
C ASP A 94 10.21 -21.08 1.00
N GLY A 95 10.11 -19.83 0.51
CA GLY A 95 11.23 -18.92 0.29
C GLY A 95 11.93 -19.10 -1.04
N SER A 96 11.57 -20.11 -1.85
CA SER A 96 12.01 -20.20 -3.24
C SER A 96 11.31 -19.15 -4.10
N ALA A 97 11.87 -18.86 -5.27
CA ALA A 97 11.25 -17.94 -6.22
C ALA A 97 10.94 -18.61 -7.55
N VAL A 98 9.76 -18.30 -8.09
CA VAL A 98 9.26 -18.87 -9.35
C VAL A 98 8.83 -17.75 -10.28
N ALA A 99 9.08 -17.92 -11.57
CA ALA A 99 8.66 -16.94 -12.56
C ALA A 99 7.13 -16.78 -12.57
N ILE A 100 6.65 -15.55 -12.68
CA ILE A 100 5.23 -15.21 -12.58
C ILE A 100 4.38 -15.90 -13.64
N ASP A 101 4.93 -16.17 -14.84
CA ASP A 101 4.28 -16.89 -15.93
C ASP A 101 4.20 -18.42 -15.70
N LYS A 102 4.82 -18.92 -14.62
CA LYS A 102 4.79 -20.34 -14.21
C LYS A 102 3.93 -20.60 -12.96
N LEU A 103 3.53 -19.55 -12.24
CA LEU A 103 2.64 -19.68 -11.11
C LEU A 103 1.23 -20.12 -11.53
N LYS A 104 0.56 -20.82 -10.62
CA LYS A 104 -0.77 -21.38 -10.83
C LYS A 104 -1.68 -21.06 -9.66
N VAL A 105 -2.99 -21.06 -9.93
CA VAL A 105 -4.00 -21.03 -8.87
C VAL A 105 -3.74 -22.18 -7.90
N GLY A 106 -3.76 -21.89 -6.61
CA GLY A 106 -3.42 -22.85 -5.55
C GLY A 106 -2.01 -22.70 -4.98
N ASP A 107 -1.07 -22.08 -5.71
CA ASP A 107 0.27 -21.84 -5.19
C ASP A 107 0.25 -20.93 -3.96
N ARG A 108 1.13 -21.19 -3.00
CA ARG A 108 1.29 -20.34 -1.81
C ARG A 108 2.51 -19.44 -1.96
N ILE A 109 2.31 -18.15 -1.73
CA ILE A 109 3.31 -17.09 -1.91
C ILE A 109 3.49 -16.27 -0.64
N ARG A 110 4.66 -15.67 -0.48
CA ARG A 110 4.93 -14.72 0.60
C ARG A 110 4.41 -13.34 0.23
N ASN A 111 3.82 -12.68 1.21
CA ASN A 111 3.36 -11.31 1.10
C ASN A 111 3.45 -10.60 2.46
N ALA A 112 3.10 -9.33 2.53
CA ALA A 112 3.04 -8.57 3.77
C ALA A 112 2.07 -7.41 3.63
N ALA A 113 1.54 -6.92 4.75
CA ALA A 113 0.83 -5.66 4.75
C ALA A 113 1.83 -4.51 4.50
N PRO A 114 1.38 -3.40 3.90
CA PRO A 114 2.18 -2.18 3.80
C PRO A 114 2.76 -1.75 5.15
N GLY A 115 4.04 -1.41 5.19
CA GLY A 115 4.76 -1.01 6.42
C GLY A 115 5.00 -2.15 7.43
N ALA A 116 4.47 -3.35 7.20
CA ALA A 116 4.64 -4.46 8.13
C ALA A 116 6.08 -5.00 8.13
N LYS A 117 6.60 -5.23 9.34
CA LYS A 117 7.91 -5.87 9.55
C LYS A 117 7.85 -7.39 9.38
N HIS A 118 6.67 -7.98 9.59
CA HIS A 118 6.46 -9.43 9.49
C HIS A 118 5.74 -9.81 8.19
N GLY A 119 6.23 -10.88 7.56
CA GLY A 119 5.62 -11.48 6.39
C GLY A 119 4.46 -12.40 6.74
N GLN A 120 3.62 -12.64 5.76
CA GLN A 120 2.48 -13.56 5.75
C GLN A 120 2.59 -14.49 4.54
N THR A 121 1.68 -15.44 4.43
CA THR A 121 1.62 -16.34 3.27
C THR A 121 0.18 -16.56 2.86
N HIS A 122 -0.10 -16.32 1.58
CA HIS A 122 -1.42 -16.45 1.01
C HIS A 122 -1.40 -17.30 -0.26
N ARG A 123 -2.58 -17.77 -0.66
CA ARG A 123 -2.78 -18.56 -1.88
C ARG A 123 -2.99 -17.63 -3.08
N VAL A 124 -2.50 -18.04 -4.24
CA VAL A 124 -2.85 -17.47 -5.54
C VAL A 124 -4.25 -17.97 -5.92
N ASP A 125 -5.19 -17.04 -6.06
CA ASP A 125 -6.58 -17.29 -6.48
C ASP A 125 -6.79 -17.07 -7.99
N GLY A 126 -5.85 -16.40 -8.65
CA GLY A 126 -5.94 -16.10 -10.08
C GLY A 126 -4.60 -15.75 -10.70
N VAL A 127 -4.52 -15.96 -12.01
CA VAL A 127 -3.41 -15.49 -12.84
C VAL A 127 -4.03 -14.68 -13.98
N ILE A 128 -3.61 -13.43 -14.11
CA ILE A 128 -4.10 -12.47 -15.08
C ILE A 128 -3.03 -12.34 -16.16
N VAL A 129 -3.41 -12.43 -17.43
CA VAL A 129 -2.49 -12.32 -18.56
C VAL A 129 -2.95 -11.21 -19.48
N THR A 130 -2.10 -10.21 -19.68
CA THR A 130 -2.34 -9.08 -20.59
C THR A 130 -1.36 -9.18 -21.76
N ARG A 131 -1.88 -9.17 -22.99
CA ARG A 131 -1.05 -9.40 -24.22
C ARG A 131 -0.70 -8.12 -24.98
N HIS A 132 -1.17 -6.98 -24.50
CA HIS A 132 -1.17 -5.73 -25.26
C HIS A 132 -0.58 -4.55 -24.49
N ASP A 133 0.15 -4.79 -23.40
CA ASP A 133 0.89 -3.72 -22.74
C ASP A 133 2.02 -3.26 -23.66
N ARG A 134 2.13 -1.93 -23.80
CA ARG A 134 3.05 -1.29 -24.76
C ARG A 134 4.14 -0.46 -24.09
N GLN A 135 4.10 -0.33 -22.76
CA GLN A 135 5.06 0.44 -22.00
C GLN A 135 5.48 -0.36 -20.77
N LEU A 136 6.78 -0.32 -20.49
CA LEU A 136 7.39 -0.85 -19.30
C LEU A 136 8.31 0.20 -18.68
N VAL A 137 8.42 0.16 -17.36
CA VAL A 137 9.37 0.93 -16.57
C VAL A 137 10.33 -0.06 -15.95
N ASP A 138 11.61 0.16 -16.17
CA ASP A 138 12.71 -0.55 -15.54
C ASP A 138 13.15 0.26 -14.32
N LEU A 139 13.10 -0.37 -13.14
CA LEU A 139 13.56 0.17 -11.88
C LEU A 139 14.92 -0.45 -11.56
N THR A 140 15.98 0.34 -11.63
CA THR A 140 17.32 -0.09 -11.21
C THR A 140 17.43 0.13 -9.71
N VAL A 141 17.76 -0.92 -8.96
CA VAL A 141 17.89 -0.91 -7.50
C VAL A 141 19.28 -1.36 -7.07
N VAL A 142 19.73 -0.88 -5.91
CA VAL A 142 21.04 -1.20 -5.35
C VAL A 142 20.95 -2.39 -4.41
N THR A 143 21.62 -3.50 -4.73
CA THR A 143 21.70 -4.69 -3.88
C THR A 143 23.16 -5.02 -3.51
N PRO A 144 23.40 -5.93 -2.54
CA PRO A 144 24.75 -6.38 -2.20
C PRO A 144 25.48 -7.06 -3.35
N SER A 145 24.74 -7.66 -4.29
CA SER A 145 25.29 -8.28 -5.49
C SER A 145 25.48 -7.29 -6.65
N GLY A 146 25.28 -6.00 -6.41
CA GLY A 146 25.38 -4.93 -7.40
C GLY A 146 24.03 -4.37 -7.82
N LEU A 147 24.01 -3.68 -8.96
CA LEU A 147 22.76 -3.16 -9.53
C LEU A 147 21.90 -4.34 -10.03
N GLN A 148 20.59 -4.25 -9.77
CA GLN A 148 19.58 -5.18 -10.28
C GLN A 148 18.44 -4.39 -10.90
N THR A 149 17.80 -4.98 -11.90
CA THR A 149 16.69 -4.33 -12.62
C THR A 149 15.40 -5.09 -12.41
N LEU A 150 14.34 -4.35 -12.12
CA LEU A 150 12.98 -4.86 -12.06
C LEU A 150 12.09 -4.11 -13.05
N SER A 151 11.51 -4.83 -14.00
CA SER A 151 10.63 -4.26 -15.01
C SER A 151 9.16 -4.42 -14.62
N ALA A 152 8.35 -3.37 -14.72
CA ALA A 152 6.91 -3.41 -14.49
C ALA A 152 6.16 -2.50 -15.47
N THR A 153 4.84 -2.68 -15.59
CA THR A 153 4.00 -1.66 -16.26
C THR A 153 4.04 -0.33 -15.50
N PRO A 154 3.97 0.83 -16.17
CA PRO A 154 4.07 2.14 -15.51
C PRO A 154 3.07 2.38 -14.39
N THR A 155 1.92 1.71 -14.45
CA THR A 155 0.86 1.85 -13.46
C THR A 155 1.07 0.95 -12.25
N HIS A 156 1.92 -0.10 -12.31
CA HIS A 156 2.09 -1.08 -11.22
C HIS A 156 2.53 -0.41 -9.92
N LEU A 157 1.87 -0.70 -8.81
CA LEU A 157 2.15 -0.02 -7.54
C LEU A 157 3.21 -0.78 -6.73
N PHE A 158 4.18 -0.02 -6.26
CA PHE A 158 5.18 -0.45 -5.29
C PHE A 158 4.94 0.27 -3.98
N TRP A 159 5.21 -0.39 -2.86
CA TRP A 159 5.15 0.29 -1.58
C TRP A 159 6.44 1.07 -1.36
N ASP A 160 6.32 2.40 -1.35
CA ASP A 160 7.41 3.30 -0.99
C ASP A 160 7.38 3.52 0.52
N ALA A 161 8.29 2.84 1.23
CA ALA A 161 8.42 2.87 2.68
C ALA A 161 8.81 4.27 3.19
N GLY A 162 9.64 5.01 2.44
CA GLY A 162 10.06 6.36 2.81
C GLY A 162 8.92 7.39 2.75
N ARG A 163 7.85 7.09 2.01
CA ARG A 163 6.65 7.94 1.88
C ARG A 163 5.37 7.33 2.44
N ASP A 164 5.48 6.13 3.03
CA ASP A 164 4.37 5.34 3.58
C ASP A 164 3.15 5.26 2.64
N ARG A 165 3.40 5.00 1.35
CA ARG A 165 2.32 4.95 0.34
C ARG A 165 2.64 4.09 -0.86
N TRP A 166 1.58 3.63 -1.51
CA TRP A 166 1.66 3.04 -2.85
C TRP A 166 2.02 4.10 -3.90
N VAL A 167 3.06 3.83 -4.69
CA VAL A 167 3.51 4.71 -5.78
C VAL A 167 3.54 3.90 -7.09
N PRO A 168 2.95 4.40 -8.18
CA PRO A 168 3.07 3.78 -9.50
C PRO A 168 4.53 3.72 -9.97
N ALA A 169 4.91 2.64 -10.65
CA ALA A 169 6.27 2.42 -11.14
C ALA A 169 6.80 3.59 -11.96
N GLY A 170 5.99 4.14 -12.87
CA GLY A 170 6.36 5.30 -13.70
C GLY A 170 6.41 6.63 -12.96
N ARG A 171 6.15 6.65 -11.65
CA ARG A 171 6.26 7.82 -10.78
C ARG A 171 7.31 7.66 -9.70
N LEU A 172 7.87 6.47 -9.53
CA LEU A 172 9.04 6.26 -8.70
C LEU A 172 10.23 7.03 -9.26
N LYS A 173 11.16 7.40 -8.39
CA LYS A 173 12.35 8.16 -8.73
C LYS A 173 13.57 7.56 -8.05
N ALA A 174 14.74 7.90 -8.58
CA ALA A 174 15.99 7.67 -7.89
C ALA A 174 15.93 8.25 -6.46
N GLY A 175 16.36 7.46 -5.48
CA GLY A 175 16.31 7.77 -4.06
C GLY A 175 15.10 7.23 -3.32
N ASP A 176 14.03 6.81 -4.00
CA ASP A 176 12.86 6.21 -3.36
C ASP A 176 13.20 4.86 -2.72
N LEU A 177 12.43 4.49 -1.69
CA LEU A 177 12.74 3.36 -0.79
C LEU A 177 11.62 2.34 -0.85
N LEU A 178 11.88 1.17 -1.42
CA LEU A 178 10.89 0.11 -1.57
C LEU A 178 10.91 -0.83 -0.37
N GLN A 179 9.73 -1.19 0.17
CA GLN A 179 9.66 -2.16 1.26
C GLN A 179 10.10 -3.55 0.82
N THR A 180 10.96 -4.16 1.62
CA THR A 180 11.35 -5.57 1.53
C THR A 180 10.88 -6.35 2.76
N THR A 181 11.44 -7.53 3.03
CA THR A 181 11.14 -8.35 4.21
C THR A 181 11.84 -7.82 5.46
N GLY A 182 11.36 -8.19 6.66
CA GLY A 182 12.06 -7.90 7.92
C GLY A 182 12.11 -6.41 8.31
N GLY A 183 11.32 -5.56 7.64
CA GLY A 183 11.36 -4.11 7.85
C GLY A 183 12.54 -3.40 7.19
N HIS A 184 13.28 -4.06 6.28
CA HIS A 184 14.31 -3.39 5.51
C HIS A 184 13.73 -2.67 4.28
N GLU A 185 14.58 -1.87 3.65
CA GLU A 185 14.24 -1.06 2.49
C GLU A 185 15.27 -1.24 1.37
N LEU A 186 14.80 -1.16 0.13
CA LEU A 186 15.61 -1.24 -1.08
C LEU A 186 15.56 0.08 -1.85
N ARG A 187 16.71 0.70 -2.06
CA ARG A 187 16.80 2.02 -2.68
C ARG A 187 16.83 1.93 -4.21
N ILE A 188 16.05 2.79 -4.86
CA ILE A 188 16.06 2.96 -6.31
C ILE A 188 17.25 3.83 -6.71
N ALA A 189 18.10 3.33 -7.60
CA ALA A 189 19.20 4.07 -8.21
C ALA A 189 18.73 4.86 -9.43
N ALA A 190 17.86 4.27 -10.26
CA ALA A 190 17.37 4.90 -11.47
C ALA A 190 16.04 4.30 -11.94
N THR A 191 15.38 5.02 -12.84
CA THR A 191 14.14 4.60 -13.49
C THR A 191 14.23 4.90 -14.97
N HIS A 192 13.90 3.93 -15.82
CA HIS A 192 13.89 4.11 -17.26
C HIS A 192 12.54 3.64 -17.84
N THR A 193 11.87 4.49 -18.63
CA THR A 193 10.63 4.11 -19.31
C THR A 193 10.92 3.77 -20.76
N ARG A 194 10.45 2.61 -21.21
CA ARG A 194 10.59 2.16 -22.59
C ARG A 194 9.26 1.71 -23.19
N THR A 195 9.11 1.95 -24.48
CA THR A 195 8.00 1.43 -25.28
C THR A 195 8.37 0.03 -25.75
N ASN A 196 7.63 -0.98 -25.31
CA ASN A 196 7.81 -2.37 -25.73
C ASN A 196 6.46 -3.09 -25.67
N THR A 197 6.17 -3.93 -26.67
CA THR A 197 5.01 -4.82 -26.60
C THR A 197 5.41 -6.09 -25.86
N ALA A 198 4.87 -6.30 -24.67
CA ALA A 198 5.15 -7.47 -23.85
C ALA A 198 3.86 -8.19 -23.43
N VAL A 199 3.93 -9.52 -23.32
CA VAL A 199 2.94 -10.26 -22.53
C VAL A 199 3.31 -10.09 -21.07
N THR A 200 2.37 -9.58 -20.31
CA THR A 200 2.53 -9.29 -18.89
C THR A 200 1.54 -10.10 -18.06
N TYR A 201 1.90 -10.29 -16.80
CA TYR A 201 1.22 -11.14 -15.84
C TYR A 201 0.99 -10.34 -14.57
N ASP A 202 -0.17 -10.57 -13.95
CA ASP A 202 -0.44 -10.20 -12.57
C ASP A 202 -1.09 -11.41 -11.90
N LEU A 203 -1.15 -11.41 -10.58
CA LEU A 203 -1.79 -12.48 -9.82
C LEU A 203 -3.14 -11.99 -9.29
N THR A 204 -3.92 -12.85 -8.67
CA THR A 204 -4.92 -12.49 -7.66
C THR A 204 -4.51 -13.22 -6.39
N ILE A 205 -4.22 -12.51 -5.29
CA ILE A 205 -3.85 -13.12 -4.02
C ILE A 205 -5.04 -13.12 -3.07
N HIS A 206 -5.26 -14.25 -2.39
CA HIS A 206 -6.28 -14.42 -1.38
C HIS A 206 -6.08 -13.44 -0.22
N ASN A 207 -7.12 -12.69 0.15
CA ASN A 207 -7.19 -11.71 1.24
C ASN A 207 -6.23 -10.52 1.12
N LEU A 208 -4.93 -10.77 1.24
CA LEU A 208 -3.92 -9.73 1.26
C LEU A 208 -3.41 -9.50 -0.17
N HIS A 209 -3.94 -8.46 -0.81
CA HIS A 209 -3.68 -8.08 -2.21
C HIS A 209 -2.28 -7.48 -2.44
N THR A 210 -1.27 -8.12 -1.87
CA THR A 210 0.14 -7.81 -2.08
C THR A 210 0.90 -9.11 -2.31
N TYR A 211 2.08 -9.01 -2.91
CA TYR A 211 3.02 -10.10 -3.03
C TYR A 211 4.45 -9.58 -3.17
N TYR A 212 5.42 -10.46 -3.03
CA TYR A 212 6.82 -10.12 -3.24
C TYR A 212 7.29 -10.56 -4.63
N VAL A 213 7.90 -9.63 -5.37
CA VAL A 213 8.71 -9.92 -6.56
C VAL A 213 10.19 -9.72 -6.24
N GLU A 214 11.10 -10.45 -6.88
CA GLU A 214 12.54 -10.29 -6.61
C GLU A 214 13.21 -9.29 -7.56
N ALA A 215 14.02 -8.41 -7.00
CA ALA A 215 15.08 -7.71 -7.71
C ALA A 215 16.43 -8.40 -7.40
N GLY A 216 16.93 -9.19 -8.36
CA GLY A 216 18.00 -10.15 -8.09
C GLY A 216 17.49 -11.25 -7.17
N THR A 217 17.85 -11.19 -5.89
CA THR A 217 17.37 -12.11 -4.82
C THR A 217 16.64 -11.36 -3.70
N ILE A 218 16.46 -10.04 -3.82
CA ILE A 218 15.84 -9.22 -2.78
C ILE A 218 14.33 -9.11 -3.06
N PRO A 219 13.46 -9.57 -2.14
CA PRO A 219 12.02 -9.42 -2.27
C PRO A 219 11.59 -7.95 -2.19
N VAL A 220 10.67 -7.52 -3.06
CA VAL A 220 10.11 -6.16 -3.11
C VAL A 220 8.59 -6.25 -3.07
N LEU A 221 7.96 -5.50 -2.14
CA LEU A 221 6.52 -5.55 -1.93
C LEU A 221 5.78 -4.79 -3.04
N VAL A 222 4.89 -5.50 -3.72
CA VAL A 222 4.10 -4.97 -4.84
C VAL A 222 2.62 -5.23 -4.63
N HIS A 223 1.80 -4.36 -5.20
CA HIS A 223 0.36 -4.44 -5.10
C HIS A 223 -0.22 -5.37 -6.16
N ASN A 224 -1.22 -6.15 -5.77
CA ASN A 224 -2.01 -6.96 -6.68
C ASN A 224 -3.22 -6.18 -7.19
N CYS A 225 -3.39 -6.00 -8.50
CA CYS A 225 -4.62 -5.42 -8.99
C CYS A 225 -5.77 -6.43 -8.90
N SER A 226 -6.64 -6.32 -7.89
CA SER A 226 -7.97 -6.92 -8.06
C SER A 226 -8.68 -6.20 -9.22
N GLY A 227 -9.43 -6.92 -10.03
CA GLY A 227 -10.29 -6.34 -11.07
C GLY A 227 -11.40 -5.47 -10.46
N ARG A 228 -12.64 -5.61 -10.92
CA ARG A 228 -13.76 -4.98 -10.20
C ARG A 228 -13.80 -5.55 -8.77
N TRP A 229 -13.60 -4.68 -7.78
CA TRP A 229 -13.80 -5.01 -6.36
C TRP A 229 -15.05 -5.86 -6.13
N LYS A 230 -14.90 -6.94 -5.38
CA LYS A 230 -15.95 -7.86 -4.94
C LYS A 230 -16.07 -7.81 -3.43
N VAL A 231 -17.21 -8.26 -2.92
CA VAL A 231 -17.43 -8.40 -1.48
C VAL A 231 -16.41 -9.42 -0.94
N GLY A 232 -15.69 -9.03 0.12
CA GLY A 232 -14.56 -9.77 0.69
C GLY A 232 -13.18 -9.20 0.29
N ASP A 233 -13.09 -8.42 -0.79
CA ASP A 233 -11.83 -7.75 -1.17
C ASP A 233 -11.58 -6.53 -0.30
N ASP A 234 -10.31 -6.10 -0.13
CA ASP A 234 -9.94 -4.87 0.59
C ASP A 234 -10.78 -3.67 0.09
N TYR A 235 -11.39 -2.93 1.01
CA TYR A 235 -12.26 -1.81 0.67
C TYR A 235 -11.49 -0.65 -0.01
N SER A 236 -10.19 -0.55 0.22
CA SER A 236 -9.29 0.46 -0.30
C SER A 236 -8.73 0.15 -1.70
N THR A 237 -9.09 -1.00 -2.30
CA THR A 237 -8.48 -1.45 -3.55
C THR A 237 -8.60 -0.44 -4.70
N TRP A 238 -7.44 -0.15 -5.30
CA TRP A 238 -7.29 0.76 -6.42
C TRP A 238 -7.90 0.18 -7.69
N LYS A 239 -8.39 1.07 -8.55
CA LYS A 239 -8.90 0.70 -9.87
C LYS A 239 -8.21 1.55 -10.91
N ASN A 240 -7.52 0.91 -11.86
CA ASN A 240 -6.77 1.58 -12.93
C ASN A 240 -5.80 2.64 -12.38
N GLY A 241 -5.04 2.31 -11.33
CA GLY A 241 -4.10 3.24 -10.71
C GLY A 241 -4.73 4.45 -10.01
N LYS A 242 -6.05 4.43 -9.76
CA LYS A 242 -6.74 5.48 -8.99
C LYS A 242 -7.25 4.90 -7.66
N PRO A 243 -7.00 5.58 -6.53
CA PRO A 243 -7.59 5.18 -5.27
C PRO A 243 -9.11 5.34 -5.34
N PRO A 244 -9.89 4.47 -4.68
CA PRO A 244 -11.32 4.65 -4.54
C PRO A 244 -11.62 5.95 -3.78
N SER A 245 -12.73 6.61 -4.13
CA SER A 245 -13.21 7.73 -3.32
C SER A 245 -13.58 7.28 -1.91
N MET A 246 -13.55 8.19 -0.93
CA MET A 246 -14.02 7.90 0.44
C MET A 246 -15.43 7.30 0.46
N SER A 247 -16.34 7.80 -0.39
CA SER A 247 -17.69 7.23 -0.52
C SER A 247 -17.67 5.79 -1.02
N THR A 248 -16.74 5.46 -1.92
CA THR A 248 -16.56 4.10 -2.44
C THR A 248 -16.00 3.19 -1.36
N MET A 249 -14.96 3.61 -0.64
CA MET A 249 -14.37 2.84 0.46
C MET A 249 -15.40 2.54 1.55
N ARG A 250 -16.18 3.53 2.00
CA ARG A 250 -17.25 3.32 2.98
C ARG A 250 -18.31 2.33 2.50
N LYS A 251 -18.71 2.43 1.22
CA LYS A 251 -19.70 1.52 0.63
C LYS A 251 -19.19 0.07 0.59
N ARG A 252 -17.90 -0.10 0.29
CA ARG A 252 -17.22 -1.40 0.23
C ARG A 252 -17.05 -1.99 1.63
N PHE A 253 -16.60 -1.18 2.59
CA PHE A 253 -16.48 -1.54 4.00
C PHE A 253 -17.77 -2.17 4.52
N TRP A 254 -18.90 -1.46 4.43
CA TRP A 254 -20.17 -1.99 4.94
C TRP A 254 -20.63 -3.26 4.23
N LYS A 255 -20.30 -3.42 2.95
CA LYS A 255 -20.63 -4.65 2.23
C LYS A 255 -19.80 -5.85 2.69
N ASN A 256 -18.54 -5.63 3.08
CA ASN A 256 -17.70 -6.66 3.68
C ASN A 256 -18.21 -7.03 5.07
N GLU A 257 -18.45 -6.04 5.93
CA GLU A 257 -19.04 -6.27 7.25
C GLU A 257 -20.36 -7.04 7.18
N ALA A 258 -21.20 -6.79 6.16
CA ALA A 258 -22.47 -7.50 5.98
C ALA A 258 -22.33 -8.97 5.54
N ALA A 259 -21.13 -9.35 5.08
CA ALA A 259 -20.80 -10.69 4.63
C ALA A 259 -20.16 -11.55 5.72
N GLU A 260 -19.76 -10.94 6.85
CA GLU A 260 -19.26 -11.67 8.00
C GLU A 260 -20.34 -12.61 8.57
N PRO A 261 -19.98 -13.83 9.04
CA PRO A 261 -20.94 -14.82 9.51
C PRO A 261 -21.81 -14.34 10.69
N ASP A 262 -21.25 -13.49 11.55
CA ASP A 262 -21.86 -12.95 12.77
C ASP A 262 -22.48 -11.55 12.59
N ALA A 263 -22.49 -11.01 11.36
CA ALA A 263 -22.98 -9.66 11.09
C ALA A 263 -24.45 -9.45 11.54
N ALA A 264 -25.26 -10.50 11.48
CA ALA A 264 -26.66 -10.44 11.93
C ALA A 264 -26.78 -10.31 13.45
N ASP A 265 -25.87 -10.94 14.20
CA ASP A 265 -25.83 -10.87 15.66
C ASP A 265 -25.30 -9.50 16.11
N GLN A 266 -24.29 -8.97 15.42
CA GLN A 266 -23.68 -7.69 15.75
C GLN A 266 -24.54 -6.48 15.38
N TYR A 267 -25.15 -6.48 14.19
CA TYR A 267 -25.82 -5.29 13.65
C TYR A 267 -27.35 -5.44 13.57
N GLY A 268 -27.88 -6.67 13.62
CA GLY A 268 -29.29 -6.99 13.40
C GLY A 268 -29.64 -7.17 11.91
N ALA A 269 -30.56 -8.09 11.61
CA ALA A 269 -30.93 -8.49 10.24
C ALA A 269 -31.39 -7.31 9.34
N ALA A 270 -32.09 -6.34 9.92
CA ALA A 270 -32.52 -5.14 9.21
C ALA A 270 -31.34 -4.27 8.77
N ASN A 271 -30.31 -4.14 9.62
CA ASN A 271 -29.09 -3.41 9.29
C ASN A 271 -28.19 -4.18 8.32
N VAL A 272 -28.07 -5.50 8.46
CA VAL A 272 -27.36 -6.34 7.47
C VAL A 272 -27.92 -6.12 6.05
N SER A 273 -29.24 -6.03 5.90
CA SER A 273 -29.89 -5.74 4.61
C SER A 273 -29.56 -4.33 4.05
N ARG A 274 -29.25 -3.36 4.92
CA ARG A 274 -28.77 -2.03 4.53
C ARG A 274 -27.28 -2.09 4.14
N MET A 275 -26.49 -2.80 4.91
CA MET A 275 -25.06 -2.95 4.74
C MET A 275 -24.70 -3.73 3.46
N LYS A 276 -25.49 -4.73 3.06
CA LYS A 276 -25.38 -5.39 1.73
C LYS A 276 -25.53 -4.42 0.54
N ARG A 277 -26.20 -3.28 0.73
CA ARG A 277 -26.28 -2.18 -0.26
C ARG A 277 -25.15 -1.15 -0.11
N GLY A 278 -24.31 -1.32 0.90
CA GLY A 278 -23.18 -0.47 1.27
C GLY A 278 -23.60 0.77 2.06
N MET A 279 -24.71 0.68 2.79
CA MET A 279 -25.17 1.72 3.70
C MET A 279 -24.80 1.37 5.14
N ALA A 280 -24.46 2.37 5.94
CA ALA A 280 -24.20 2.18 7.35
C ALA A 280 -25.42 1.61 8.10
N PRO A 281 -25.17 0.79 9.15
CA PRO A 281 -26.20 0.42 10.11
C PRO A 281 -26.73 1.68 10.81
N ARG A 282 -27.99 1.61 11.25
CA ARG A 282 -28.65 2.70 11.98
C ARG A 282 -29.26 2.21 13.27
N ARG A 283 -29.37 3.10 14.25
CA ARG A 283 -30.12 2.91 15.49
C ARG A 283 -31.04 4.09 15.76
N GLN A 284 -32.10 3.86 16.52
CA GLN A 284 -32.96 4.93 17.01
C GLN A 284 -32.41 5.40 18.36
N ARG A 285 -32.29 6.71 18.52
CA ARG A 285 -31.95 7.34 19.79
C ARG A 285 -33.17 7.42 20.72
N PRO A 286 -32.96 7.65 22.03
CA PRO A 286 -34.07 7.82 22.97
C PRO A 286 -35.04 8.96 22.62
N ASP A 287 -34.56 9.99 21.91
CA ASP A 287 -35.35 11.11 21.40
C ASP A 287 -36.23 10.74 20.17
N GLY A 288 -36.22 9.48 19.75
CA GLY A 288 -36.95 8.97 18.60
C GLY A 288 -36.29 9.25 17.25
N SER A 289 -35.19 10.02 17.21
CA SER A 289 -34.44 10.31 15.99
C SER A 289 -33.56 9.12 15.58
N TRP A 290 -33.22 9.05 14.30
CA TRP A 290 -32.35 7.99 13.76
C TRP A 290 -30.94 8.51 13.58
N GLU A 291 -29.96 7.70 13.94
CA GLU A 291 -28.55 7.94 13.62
C GLU A 291 -27.93 6.74 12.91
N SER A 292 -26.93 7.03 12.08
CA SER A 292 -26.17 6.00 11.35
C SER A 292 -24.77 5.92 11.94
N MET A 293 -24.23 4.71 11.98
CA MET A 293 -22.85 4.48 12.39
C MET A 293 -21.90 5.15 11.39
N GLU A 294 -20.79 5.66 11.91
CA GLU A 294 -19.74 6.34 11.16
C GLU A 294 -18.53 5.43 10.99
N LEU A 295 -17.65 5.81 10.06
CA LEU A 295 -16.35 5.16 9.89
C LEU A 295 -15.29 6.19 10.26
N SER A 296 -14.74 6.00 11.46
CA SER A 296 -13.60 6.76 12.01
C SER A 296 -12.28 6.26 11.39
N HIS A 297 -11.22 7.07 11.45
CA HIS A 297 -9.90 6.68 10.94
C HIS A 297 -8.96 6.39 12.10
N GLU A 298 -8.19 5.30 12.07
CA GLU A 298 -7.18 5.01 13.08
C GLU A 298 -5.73 5.13 12.57
N PRO A 299 -4.83 5.81 13.30
CA PRO A 299 -5.09 6.58 14.54
C PRO A 299 -6.03 7.79 14.30
N VAL A 300 -6.94 8.01 15.23
CA VAL A 300 -7.88 9.14 15.20
C VAL A 300 -7.13 10.39 15.65
N PRO A 301 -7.19 11.51 14.91
CA PRO A 301 -8.03 11.78 13.75
C PRO A 301 -7.32 11.52 12.41
N ALA A 302 -8.06 11.49 11.28
CA ALA A 302 -7.49 11.26 9.95
C ALA A 302 -6.31 12.21 9.58
N ARG A 303 -6.32 13.44 10.12
CA ARG A 303 -5.23 14.43 9.98
C ARG A 303 -3.89 13.96 10.56
N ASP A 304 -3.93 13.00 11.48
CA ASP A 304 -2.76 12.48 12.19
C ASP A 304 -2.28 11.14 11.59
N GLY A 305 -2.65 10.87 10.32
CA GLY A 305 -2.18 9.72 9.56
C GLY A 305 -3.10 8.49 9.61
N GLY A 306 -4.29 8.62 10.19
CA GLY A 306 -5.26 7.52 10.25
C GLY A 306 -5.80 7.10 8.89
N SER A 307 -5.66 5.82 8.56
CA SER A 307 -6.11 5.25 7.27
C SER A 307 -7.04 4.04 7.42
N LEU A 308 -7.05 3.41 8.60
CA LEU A 308 -7.90 2.27 8.91
C LEU A 308 -9.33 2.75 9.24
N LEU A 309 -10.34 2.19 8.57
CA LEU A 309 -11.74 2.53 8.85
C LEU A 309 -12.26 1.69 10.02
N THR A 310 -12.57 2.34 11.14
CA THR A 310 -13.18 1.70 12.31
C THR A 310 -14.64 2.14 12.48
N PRO A 311 -15.61 1.21 12.53
CA PRO A 311 -17.03 1.51 12.70
C PRO A 311 -17.31 1.98 14.13
N ARG A 312 -17.94 3.15 14.28
CA ARG A 312 -18.26 3.76 15.58
C ARG A 312 -19.57 4.53 15.52
N TRP A 313 -20.31 4.59 16.63
CA TRP A 313 -21.45 5.51 16.69
C TRP A 313 -20.99 6.97 16.77
N PRO A 314 -21.77 7.95 16.28
CA PRO A 314 -21.38 9.35 16.29
C PRO A 314 -20.95 9.87 17.67
N GLU A 315 -21.62 9.44 18.74
CA GLU A 315 -21.27 9.81 20.12
C GLU A 315 -19.90 9.26 20.54
N GLU A 316 -19.61 7.99 20.24
CA GLU A 316 -18.32 7.35 20.52
C GLU A 316 -17.18 7.97 19.70
N HIS A 317 -17.49 8.30 18.43
CA HIS A 317 -16.54 8.96 17.56
C HIS A 317 -16.25 10.39 18.04
N ALA A 318 -17.25 11.12 18.55
CA ALA A 318 -17.08 12.47 19.11
C ALA A 318 -16.26 12.47 20.40
N ILE A 319 -16.30 11.39 21.20
CA ILE A 319 -15.42 11.24 22.37
C ILE A 319 -13.95 11.12 21.93
N MET A 320 -13.69 10.44 20.81
CA MET A 320 -12.33 10.19 20.30
C MET A 320 -11.77 11.33 19.42
N ASP A 321 -12.63 12.03 18.66
CA ASP A 321 -12.28 13.25 17.91
C ASP A 321 -13.31 14.36 18.19
N PRO A 322 -13.17 15.07 19.32
CA PRO A 322 -14.07 16.15 19.71
C PRO A 322 -14.12 17.31 18.70
N GLY A 323 -13.12 17.40 17.80
CA GLY A 323 -13.03 18.42 16.75
C GLY A 323 -13.47 17.97 15.35
N GLY A 324 -13.75 16.68 15.14
CA GLY A 324 -14.14 16.10 13.83
C GLY A 324 -15.60 16.38 13.45
N HIS A 325 -16.42 16.70 14.45
CA HIS A 325 -17.84 17.00 14.30
C HIS A 325 -18.09 18.51 14.30
N ARG A 326 -17.86 19.21 13.19
CA ARG A 326 -18.63 20.45 12.96
C ARG A 326 -20.07 20.07 12.60
N LYS A 327 -20.88 19.73 13.60
CA LYS A 327 -22.29 20.10 13.58
C LYS A 327 -22.37 21.54 14.07
N LEU A 328 -22.27 22.50 13.14
CA LEU A 328 -23.00 23.74 13.34
C LEU A 328 -24.46 23.33 13.39
N GLY A 329 -25.09 23.40 14.56
CA GLY A 329 -26.54 23.31 14.65
C GLY A 329 -27.17 24.39 13.77
N PRO A 330 -28.35 24.15 13.17
CA PRO A 330 -29.14 25.26 12.64
C PRO A 330 -29.54 26.08 13.87
N GLY A 331 -29.00 27.30 13.98
CA GLY A 331 -29.02 28.06 15.22
C GLY A 331 -30.41 28.16 15.86
N TYR A 332 -30.56 27.51 17.02
CA TYR A 332 -31.36 27.79 18.21
C TYR A 332 -30.96 26.75 19.27
#